data_AF-A0A1J9PVP5-F1
#
_entry.id   AF-A0A1J9PVP5-F1
#
_cell.length_a   1.000
_cell.length_b   1.000
_cell.length_c   1.000
_cell.angle_alpha   90.00
_cell.angle_beta   90.00
_cell.angle_gamma   90.00
#
_symmetry.space_group_name_H-M   'P 1'
#
loop_
_entity.id
_entity.type
_entity.pdbx_description
1 polymer ?
#
loop_
_entity_poly.entity_id
_entity_poly.type
_entity_poly.pdbx_seq_one_letter_code
_entity_poly.pdbx_strand_id
1 'polypeptide(L)'
;MQTSKIALAEYLGSFGAMETQGCHCGYGRQTVAHILLRCPLFINLRNDTLFAAGRESNVTNILRQPAHAKNAAIFIIRTNLLGQFRYIHTSITDTEAEARAEATTGEA
;
A
#
# COMPACT_ATOMS: atom_id res chain seq x y z
N MET A 1 -11.80 8.13 -19.70
CA MET A 1 -11.08 9.27 -19.10
C MET A 1 -10.04 8.73 -18.12
N GLN A 2 -8.76 8.77 -18.47
CA GLN A 2 -7.67 8.65 -17.49
C GLN A 2 -7.39 10.06 -17.01
N THR A 3 -7.88 10.43 -15.84
CA THR A 3 -7.43 11.65 -15.18
C THR A 3 -6.02 11.36 -14.68
N SER A 4 -5.04 12.19 -15.05
CA SER A 4 -3.66 12.15 -14.54
C SER A 4 -3.56 12.44 -13.02
N LYS A 5 -4.68 12.36 -12.30
CA LYS A 5 -4.83 12.71 -10.89
C LYS A 5 -5.01 11.42 -10.11
N ILE A 6 -3.89 10.87 -9.65
CA ILE A 6 -3.88 9.62 -8.91
C ILE A 6 -3.61 9.93 -7.43
N ALA A 7 -4.62 9.72 -6.61
CA ALA A 7 -4.53 9.88 -5.16
C ALA A 7 -5.67 9.10 -4.49
N LEU A 8 -5.66 9.06 -3.17
CA LEU A 8 -6.77 8.49 -2.40
C LEU A 8 -8.03 9.37 -2.53
N ALA A 9 -9.20 8.74 -2.41
CA ALA A 9 -10.49 9.37 -2.66
C ALA A 9 -10.76 10.61 -1.79
N GLU A 10 -10.26 10.64 -0.56
CA GLU A 10 -10.36 11.85 0.28
C GLU A 10 -9.64 13.05 -0.34
N TYR A 11 -8.41 12.85 -0.84
CA TYR A 11 -7.65 13.89 -1.50
C TYR A 11 -8.32 14.32 -2.81
N LEU A 12 -8.75 13.37 -3.65
CA LEU A 12 -9.41 13.66 -4.92
C LEU A 12 -10.75 14.40 -4.73
N GLY A 13 -11.51 14.04 -3.69
CA GLY A 13 -12.76 14.71 -3.39
C GLY A 13 -12.60 16.10 -2.76
N SER A 14 -11.42 16.45 -2.24
CA SER A 14 -11.17 17.81 -1.69
C SER A 14 -11.23 18.92 -2.76
N PHE A 15 -10.98 18.57 -4.03
CA PHE A 15 -11.04 19.50 -5.17
C PHE A 15 -12.00 19.02 -6.27
N GLY A 16 -12.96 18.16 -5.90
CA GLY A 16 -14.06 17.75 -6.78
C GLY A 16 -13.67 16.81 -7.94
N ALA A 17 -12.53 16.12 -7.86
CA ALA A 17 -12.13 15.15 -8.88
C ALA A 17 -12.69 13.73 -8.66
N MET A 18 -13.37 13.50 -7.55
CA MET A 18 -14.15 12.28 -7.30
C MET A 18 -15.50 12.64 -6.67
N GLU A 19 -16.54 11.93 -7.08
CA GLU A 19 -17.90 12.07 -6.53
C GLU A 19 -17.98 11.64 -5.07
N THR A 20 -17.10 10.73 -4.64
CA THR A 20 -17.10 10.20 -3.27
C THR A 20 -15.71 10.31 -2.65
N GLN A 21 -15.67 10.72 -1.39
CA GLN A 21 -14.48 10.67 -0.54
C GLN A 21 -14.40 9.37 0.28
N GLY A 22 -15.40 8.50 0.12
CA GLY A 22 -15.56 7.28 0.90
C GLY A 22 -14.58 6.19 0.48
N CYS A 23 -14.16 5.37 1.44
CA CYS A 23 -13.54 4.10 1.13
C CYS A 23 -14.61 3.10 0.70
N HIS A 24 -14.28 2.25 -0.27
CA HIS A 24 -15.19 1.19 -0.74
C HIS A 24 -15.55 0.17 0.35
N CYS A 25 -14.83 0.16 1.48
CA CYS A 25 -15.16 -0.68 2.62
C CYS A 25 -16.43 -0.21 3.38
N GLY A 26 -16.91 1.02 3.14
CA GLY A 26 -18.10 1.58 3.81
C GLY A 26 -17.85 2.20 5.19
N TYR A 27 -16.65 2.05 5.78
CA TYR A 27 -16.34 2.49 7.15
C TYR A 27 -15.68 3.88 7.26
N GLY A 28 -15.96 4.77 6.32
CA GLY A 28 -15.53 6.18 6.38
C GLY A 28 -14.75 6.65 5.16
N ARG A 29 -13.97 7.73 5.33
CA ARG A 29 -13.19 8.36 4.26
C ARG A 29 -11.96 7.53 3.88
N GLN A 30 -11.60 7.54 2.60
CA GLN A 30 -10.41 6.84 2.12
C GLN A 30 -9.15 7.67 2.41
N THR A 31 -8.73 7.68 3.66
CA THR A 31 -7.52 8.40 4.11
C THR A 31 -6.31 7.47 4.17
N VAL A 32 -5.09 8.01 4.19
CA VAL A 32 -3.87 7.19 4.36
C VAL A 32 -3.93 6.40 5.66
N ALA A 33 -4.36 7.04 6.75
CA ALA A 33 -4.54 6.38 8.05
C ALA A 33 -5.63 5.30 8.00
N HIS A 34 -6.70 5.50 7.23
CA HIS A 34 -7.71 4.47 7.06
C HIS A 34 -7.15 3.26 6.31
N ILE A 35 -6.51 3.47 5.16
CA ILE A 35 -5.95 2.39 4.34
C ILE A 35 -4.85 1.62 5.08
N LEU A 36 -3.89 2.31 5.70
CA LEU A 36 -2.76 1.68 6.38
C LEU A 36 -3.13 1.00 7.69
N LEU A 37 -4.12 1.50 8.45
CA LEU A 37 -4.35 1.01 9.81
C LEU A 37 -5.72 0.36 10.07
N ARG A 38 -6.77 0.74 9.32
CA ARG A 38 -8.16 0.46 9.72
C ARG A 38 -9.00 -0.27 8.69
N CYS A 39 -8.68 -0.16 7.40
CA CYS A 39 -9.55 -0.63 6.32
C CYS A 39 -9.73 -2.16 6.38
N PRO A 40 -10.95 -2.69 6.61
CA PRO A 40 -11.14 -4.13 6.79
C PRO A 40 -10.84 -4.94 5.52
N LEU A 41 -10.99 -4.33 4.34
CA LEU A 41 -10.70 -4.98 3.05
C LEU A 41 -9.25 -5.46 2.92
N PHE A 42 -8.32 -4.83 3.65
CA PHE A 42 -6.89 -5.10 3.51
C PHE A 42 -6.27 -5.72 4.76
N ILE A 43 -7.06 -6.35 5.65
CA ILE A 43 -6.52 -6.95 6.90
C ILE A 43 -5.42 -7.97 6.62
N ASN A 44 -5.69 -8.95 5.75
CA ASN A 44 -4.73 -10.02 5.46
C ASN A 44 -3.47 -9.44 4.82
N LEU A 45 -3.64 -8.64 3.77
CA LEU A 45 -2.53 -7.99 3.07
C LEU A 45 -1.68 -7.12 4.01
N ARG A 46 -2.30 -6.39 4.95
CA ARG A 46 -1.60 -5.55 5.92
C ARG A 46 -0.77 -6.40 6.89
N ASN A 47 -1.31 -7.51 7.36
CA ASN A 47 -0.59 -8.42 8.24
C ASN A 47 0.61 -9.05 7.51
N ASP A 48 0.41 -9.46 6.26
CA ASP A 48 1.44 -10.14 5.46
C ASP A 48 2.58 -9.20 5.03
N THR A 49 2.30 -7.91 4.79
CA THR A 49 3.32 -6.96 4.30
C THR A 49 3.71 -5.91 5.33
N LEU A 50 2.74 -5.10 5.78
CA LEU A 50 3.03 -3.92 6.59
C LEU A 50 3.58 -4.30 7.96
N PHE A 51 3.04 -5.35 8.57
CA PHE A 51 3.42 -5.80 9.91
C PHE A 51 4.53 -6.85 9.93
N ALA A 52 5.09 -7.22 8.76
CA ALA A 52 6.25 -8.11 8.69
C ALA A 52 7.50 -7.53 9.41
N ALA A 53 7.62 -6.20 9.48
CA ALA A 53 8.70 -5.50 10.19
C ALA A 53 8.36 -5.10 11.64
N GLY A 54 7.15 -5.44 12.12
CA GLY A 54 6.62 -5.00 13.41
C GLY A 54 5.32 -4.19 13.26
N ARG A 55 4.50 -4.21 14.31
CA ARG A 55 3.20 -3.51 14.31
C ARG A 55 3.38 -2.07 14.80
N GLU A 56 3.24 -1.12 13.88
CA GLU A 56 3.17 0.31 14.21
C GLU A 56 1.74 0.83 13.97
N SER A 57 1.25 1.65 14.89
CA SER A 57 -0.10 2.23 14.89
C SER A 57 -0.12 3.71 14.51
N ASN A 58 1.04 4.37 14.51
CA ASN A 58 1.17 5.76 14.11
C ASN A 58 1.65 5.88 12.65
N VAL A 59 0.80 6.44 11.79
CA VAL A 59 1.11 6.68 10.36
C VAL A 59 2.40 7.47 10.18
N THR A 60 2.65 8.48 11.01
CA THR A 60 3.86 9.30 10.90
C THR A 60 5.12 8.47 11.16
N ASN A 61 5.06 7.52 12.11
CA ASN A 61 6.19 6.63 12.38
C ASN A 61 6.40 5.63 11.25
N ILE A 62 5.31 5.08 10.70
CA ILE A 62 5.36 4.17 9.53
C ILE A 62 6.08 4.85 8.37
N LEU A 63 5.79 6.12 8.11
CA LEU A 63 6.38 6.86 6.99
C LEU A 63 7.78 7.40 7.30
N ARG A 64 8.14 7.60 8.57
CA ARG A 64 9.47 8.07 8.98
C ARG A 64 10.52 6.96 9.00
N GLN A 65 10.14 5.75 9.37
CA GLN A 65 11.09 4.64 9.49
C GLN A 65 11.26 3.94 8.13
N PRO A 66 12.49 3.79 7.61
CA PRO A 66 12.71 3.28 6.26
C PRO A 66 12.17 1.86 6.04
N ALA A 67 12.29 0.97 7.03
CA ALA A 67 11.75 -0.38 6.95
C ALA A 67 10.21 -0.40 6.83
N HIS A 68 9.53 0.38 7.68
CA HIS A 68 8.07 0.48 7.65
C HIS A 68 7.58 1.22 6.41
N ALA A 69 8.30 2.24 5.94
CA ALA A 69 7.96 3.01 4.74
C ALA A 69 8.04 2.13 3.48
N LYS A 70 9.09 1.29 3.36
CA LYS A 70 9.21 0.30 2.27
C LYS A 70 8.01 -0.65 2.27
N ASN A 71 7.69 -1.24 3.41
CA ASN A 71 6.57 -2.17 3.53
C ASN A 71 5.21 -1.49 3.28
N ALA A 72 5.05 -0.24 3.68
CA ALA A 72 3.87 0.56 3.38
C ALA A 72 3.73 0.85 1.88
N ALA A 73 4.83 1.14 1.18
CA ALA A 73 4.82 1.32 -0.27
C ALA A 73 4.40 0.02 -0.98
N ILE A 74 5.01 -1.12 -0.61
CA ILE A 74 4.65 -2.45 -1.15
C ILE A 74 3.17 -2.76 -0.89
N PHE A 75 2.70 -2.50 0.33
CA PHE A 75 1.29 -2.65 0.70
C PHE A 75 0.37 -1.83 -0.21
N ILE A 76 0.64 -0.53 -0.38
CA ILE A 76 -0.17 0.36 -1.21
C ILE A 76 -0.21 -0.10 -2.67
N ILE A 77 0.92 -0.55 -3.22
CA ILE A 77 0.95 -1.08 -4.59
C ILE A 77 0.06 -2.32 -4.71
N ARG A 78 0.17 -3.26 -3.77
CA ARG A 78 -0.65 -4.49 -3.76
C ARG A 78 -2.14 -4.23 -3.53
N THR A 79 -2.52 -3.12 -2.90
CA THR A 79 -3.94 -2.78 -2.71
C THR A 79 -4.66 -2.40 -4.01
N ASN A 80 -3.92 -2.06 -5.08
CA ASN A 80 -4.48 -1.60 -6.36
C ASN A 80 -5.44 -0.39 -6.26
N LEU A 81 -5.40 0.35 -5.14
CA LEU A 81 -6.29 1.48 -4.89
C LEU A 81 -6.00 2.68 -5.79
N LEU A 82 -4.72 2.89 -6.11
CA LEU A 82 -4.31 3.95 -6.99
C LEU A 82 -4.36 3.40 -8.41
N GLY A 83 -5.11 4.07 -9.30
CA GLY A 83 -5.34 3.61 -10.67
C GLY A 83 -4.06 3.31 -11.47
N GLN A 84 -2.92 3.89 -11.08
CA GLN A 84 -1.59 3.60 -11.62
C GLN A 84 -1.09 2.18 -11.33
N PHE A 85 -1.53 1.57 -10.23
CA PHE A 85 -1.05 0.25 -9.81
C PHE A 85 -1.90 -0.91 -10.32
N ARG A 86 -3.10 -0.63 -10.88
CA ARG A 86 -4.02 -1.64 -11.42
C ARG A 86 -3.41 -2.54 -12.52
N TYR A 87 -2.31 -2.12 -13.13
CA TYR A 87 -1.58 -2.88 -14.16
C TYR A 87 -0.19 -3.36 -13.72
N ILE A 88 0.27 -3.00 -12.51
CA ILE A 88 1.58 -3.43 -12.00
C ILE A 88 1.39 -4.74 -11.25
N HIS A 89 1.31 -5.84 -11.99
CA HIS A 89 1.08 -7.17 -11.40
C HIS A 89 2.31 -8.08 -11.35
N THR A 90 3.50 -7.64 -11.80
CA THR A 90 4.52 -8.61 -12.26
C THR A 90 6.00 -8.22 -12.10
N SER A 91 6.43 -7.45 -11.09
CA SER A 91 7.89 -7.24 -10.94
C SER A 91 8.44 -6.88 -9.56
N ILE A 92 7.62 -6.45 -8.60
CA ILE A 92 8.13 -6.04 -7.27
C ILE A 92 8.32 -7.24 -6.34
N THR A 93 7.58 -8.34 -6.57
CA THR A 93 7.74 -9.59 -5.81
C THR A 93 8.94 -10.42 -6.26
N ASP A 94 9.36 -10.24 -7.50
CA ASP A 94 10.39 -11.09 -8.10
C ASP A 94 11.78 -10.69 -7.60
N THR A 95 12.01 -9.40 -7.31
CA THR A 95 13.29 -8.93 -6.78
C THR A 95 13.58 -9.44 -5.36
N GLU A 96 12.57 -9.66 -4.52
CA GLU A 96 12.77 -10.22 -3.17
C GLU A 96 12.84 -11.75 -3.18
N ALA A 97 12.24 -12.41 -4.18
CA ALA A 97 12.37 -13.86 -4.40
C ALA A 97 13.73 -14.22 -5.03
N GLU A 98 14.17 -13.46 -6.04
CA GLU A 98 15.48 -13.60 -6.70
C GLU A 98 16.62 -13.27 -5.73
N ALA A 99 16.51 -12.19 -4.94
CA ALA A 99 17.52 -11.84 -3.93
C ALA A 99 17.66 -12.89 -2.81
N ARG A 100 16.61 -13.67 -2.52
CA ARG A 100 16.70 -14.81 -1.57
C ARG A 100 17.21 -16.09 -2.23
N ALA A 101 17.01 -16.27 -3.54
CA ALA A 101 17.54 -17.41 -4.28
C ALA A 101 19.06 -17.30 -4.51
N GLU A 102 19.58 -16.11 -4.80
CA GLU A 102 21.02 -15.87 -5.01
C GLU A 102 21.85 -15.97 -3.72
N ALA A 103 21.24 -15.78 -2.53
CA ALA A 103 21.93 -15.92 -1.25
C ALA A 103 22.19 -17.39 -0.84
N THR A 104 21.61 -18.37 -1.55
CA THR A 104 21.73 -19.81 -1.20
C THR A 104 22.68 -20.61 -2.08
N THR A 105 23.29 -20.02 -3.10
CA THR A 105 24.17 -20.71 -4.07
C THR A 105 25.67 -20.41 -3.90
N GLY A 106 26.06 -19.69 -2.85
CA GLY A 106 27.44 -19.31 -2.56
C GLY A 106 28.09 -20.06 -1.40
N GLU A 107 27.92 -21.39 -1.29
CA GLU A 107 28.73 -22.21 -0.37
C GLU A 107 28.92 -23.62 -0.94
N ALA A 108 29.91 -23.76 -1.83
CA ALA A 108 30.52 -25.02 -2.25
C ALA A 108 31.99 -24.78 -2.65
#